data_AF-D9QB65-F1
#
_entry.id   AF-D9QB65-F1
#
_cell.length_a   1.000
_cell.length_b   1.000
_cell.length_c   1.000
_cell.angle_alpha   90.00
_cell.angle_beta   90.00
_cell.angle_gamma   90.00
#
_symmetry.space_group_name_H-M   'P 1'
#
loop_
_entity.id
_entity.type
_entity.pdbx_description
1 polymer ?
#
loop_
_entity_poly.entity_id
_entity_poly.type
_entity_poly.pdbx_seq_one_letter_code
_entity_poly.pdbx_strand_id
1 'polypeptide(L)'
;MKREISTDINVLIIPSQRETVLAALRDELGPQGYEANGIVIDPIDLTCEPDNMLVTHYAQVEGHLPSAEQLYRIVITGYSMLDLRSATKVVVGLLPQDAYWYGTSVEGHVEAMATAACAWQANVD
;
A
#
# COMPACT_ATOMS: atom_id res chain seq x y z
N MET A 1 -16.18 4.03 -20.24
CA MET A 1 -16.87 4.56 -19.04
C MET A 1 -15.93 4.37 -17.86
N LYS A 2 -15.84 5.34 -16.95
CA LYS A 2 -15.05 5.16 -15.72
C LYS A 2 -15.71 4.09 -14.84
N ARG A 3 -14.91 3.19 -14.29
CA ARG A 3 -15.34 2.15 -13.36
C ARG A 3 -14.81 2.49 -11.98
N GLU A 4 -15.58 2.13 -10.96
CA GLU A 4 -15.07 2.13 -9.60
C GLU A 4 -13.97 1.07 -9.49
N ILE A 5 -12.80 1.48 -9.02
CA ILE A 5 -11.65 0.61 -8.79
C ILE A 5 -11.00 0.96 -7.46
N SER A 6 -10.32 -0.02 -6.90
CA SER A 6 -9.47 0.18 -5.73
C SER A 6 -8.09 -0.40 -5.98
N THR A 7 -7.07 0.18 -5.38
CA THR A 7 -5.71 -0.37 -5.36
C THR A 7 -5.30 -0.59 -3.94
N ASP A 8 -4.92 -1.82 -3.63
CA ASP A 8 -4.46 -2.25 -2.32
C ASP A 8 -3.07 -2.84 -2.47
N ILE A 9 -2.07 -2.13 -1.94
CA ILE A 9 -0.67 -2.54 -2.00
C ILE A 9 -0.02 -2.46 -0.63
N ASN A 10 0.87 -3.39 -0.38
CA ASN A 10 1.79 -3.36 0.75
C ASN A 10 3.14 -2.91 0.21
N VAL A 11 3.83 -2.03 0.94
CA VAL A 11 5.11 -1.46 0.53
C VAL A 11 6.05 -1.30 1.73
N LEU A 12 7.33 -1.61 1.54
CA LEU A 12 8.41 -1.25 2.45
C LEU A 12 9.00 0.10 2.03
N ILE A 13 8.87 1.10 2.90
CA ILE A 13 9.48 2.42 2.75
C ILE A 13 9.99 2.90 4.10
N ILE A 14 10.94 3.84 4.12
CA ILE A 14 11.34 4.48 5.38
C ILE A 14 10.24 5.45 5.84
N PRO A 15 10.01 5.62 7.16
CA PRO A 15 8.91 6.46 7.66
C PRO A 15 8.92 7.90 7.14
N SER A 16 10.11 8.48 6.88
CA SER A 16 10.24 9.83 6.35
C SER A 16 9.76 9.98 4.89
N GLN A 17 9.62 8.89 4.14
CA GLN A 17 9.10 8.91 2.76
C GLN A 17 7.57 8.94 2.70
N ARG A 18 6.87 8.60 3.80
CA ARG A 18 5.40 8.46 3.81
C ARG A 18 4.67 9.68 3.26
N GLU A 19 5.02 10.87 3.74
CA GLU A 19 4.35 12.11 3.32
C GLU A 19 4.66 12.46 1.87
N THR A 20 5.87 12.15 1.38
CA THR A 20 6.23 12.32 -0.03
C THR A 20 5.43 11.38 -0.93
N VAL A 21 5.27 10.12 -0.53
CA VAL A 21 4.43 9.15 -1.27
C VAL A 21 2.97 9.61 -1.29
N LEU A 22 2.43 10.07 -0.15
CA LEU A 22 1.07 10.58 -0.09
C LEU A 22 0.87 11.79 -1.02
N ALA A 23 1.81 12.74 -1.03
CA ALA A 23 1.77 13.89 -1.91
C ALA A 23 1.81 13.46 -3.39
N ALA A 24 2.75 12.58 -3.77
CA ALA A 24 2.86 12.08 -5.14
C ALA A 24 1.56 11.38 -5.60
N LEU A 25 0.97 10.52 -4.76
CA LEU A 25 -0.30 9.86 -5.09
C LEU A 25 -1.45 10.86 -5.24
N ARG A 26 -1.51 11.90 -4.40
CA ARG A 26 -2.56 12.93 -4.49
C ARG A 26 -2.45 13.76 -5.76
N ASP A 27 -1.24 14.17 -6.11
CA ASP A 27 -1.02 15.16 -7.16
C ASP A 27 -0.94 14.51 -8.55
N GLU A 28 -0.44 13.27 -8.65
CA GLU A 28 -0.09 12.65 -9.94
C GLU A 28 -1.06 11.54 -10.41
N LEU A 29 -1.93 11.00 -9.54
CA LEU A 29 -2.88 9.94 -9.96
C LEU A 29 -3.92 10.47 -10.97
N GLY A 30 -4.49 11.64 -10.71
CA GLY A 30 -5.52 12.26 -11.55
C GLY A 30 -5.04 12.50 -12.98
N PRO A 31 -3.91 13.20 -13.20
CA PRO A 31 -3.30 13.39 -14.51
C PRO A 31 -3.01 12.08 -15.26
N GLN A 32 -2.77 10.98 -14.54
CA GLN A 32 -2.52 9.65 -15.12
C GLN A 32 -3.79 8.81 -15.35
N GLY A 33 -4.98 9.37 -15.12
CA GLY A 33 -6.25 8.72 -15.42
C GLY A 33 -6.82 7.87 -14.28
N TYR A 34 -6.32 8.05 -13.06
CA TYR A 34 -6.89 7.48 -11.83
C TYR A 34 -7.43 8.61 -10.94
N GLU A 35 -8.74 8.77 -10.91
CA GLU A 35 -9.40 9.76 -10.05
C GLU A 35 -9.63 9.17 -8.66
N ALA A 36 -8.63 9.34 -7.79
CA ALA A 36 -8.71 8.94 -6.40
C ALA A 36 -9.71 9.81 -5.62
N ASN A 37 -10.59 9.16 -4.85
CA ASN A 37 -11.49 9.82 -3.89
C ASN A 37 -11.14 9.49 -2.43
N GLY A 38 -10.25 8.50 -2.21
CA GLY A 38 -9.70 8.14 -0.92
C GLY A 38 -8.29 7.59 -1.10
N ILE A 39 -7.38 8.02 -0.23
CA ILE A 39 -6.01 7.49 -0.13
C ILE A 39 -5.71 7.31 1.34
N VAL A 40 -5.40 6.09 1.75
CA VAL A 40 -5.01 5.73 3.11
C VAL A 40 -3.63 5.08 3.05
N ILE A 41 -2.73 5.50 3.94
CA ILE A 41 -1.38 4.94 4.09
C ILE A 41 -1.15 4.67 5.58
N ASP A 42 -1.36 3.41 5.96
CA ASP A 42 -1.31 2.98 7.35
C ASP A 42 -0.12 2.07 7.59
N PRO A 43 0.64 2.29 8.68
CA PRO A 43 1.70 1.37 9.07
C PRO A 43 1.09 0.02 9.45
N ILE A 44 1.72 -1.06 9.00
CA ILE A 44 1.43 -2.41 9.49
C ILE A 44 2.37 -2.71 10.64
N ASP A 45 1.79 -3.01 11.79
CA ASP A 45 2.52 -3.52 12.94
C ASP A 45 2.74 -5.03 12.79
N LEU A 46 4.00 -5.42 12.58
CA LEU A 46 4.42 -6.81 12.42
C LEU A 46 4.70 -7.52 13.76
N THR A 47 4.44 -6.87 14.90
CA THR A 47 4.64 -7.50 16.22
C THR A 47 3.70 -8.69 16.44
N CYS A 48 2.45 -8.64 15.94
CA CYS A 48 1.51 -9.76 16.03
C CYS A 48 1.76 -10.81 14.92
N GLU A 49 2.21 -10.40 13.73
CA GLU A 49 2.49 -11.28 12.58
C GLU A 49 3.87 -10.96 11.97
N PRO A 50 4.95 -11.57 12.50
CA PRO A 50 6.31 -11.26 12.06
C PRO A 50 6.64 -11.84 10.67
N ASP A 51 5.86 -12.80 10.18
CA ASP A 51 6.04 -13.42 8.87
C ASP A 51 5.26 -12.63 7.79
N ASN A 52 5.94 -11.63 7.22
CA ASN A 52 5.43 -10.90 6.07
C ASN A 52 6.29 -11.18 4.83
N MET A 53 5.64 -11.46 3.70
CA MET A 53 6.32 -11.80 2.45
C MET A 53 7.31 -10.73 1.98
N LEU A 54 7.05 -9.43 2.22
CA LEU A 54 8.00 -8.36 1.84
C LEU A 54 9.23 -8.35 2.73
N VAL A 55 9.06 -8.55 4.03
CA VAL A 55 10.18 -8.63 4.98
C VAL A 55 11.06 -9.83 4.65
N THR A 56 10.44 -10.98 4.35
CA THR A 56 11.14 -12.19 3.94
C THR A 56 11.86 -12.00 2.61
N HIS A 57 11.22 -11.38 1.62
CA HIS A 57 11.83 -11.09 0.31
C HIS A 57 13.01 -10.11 0.44
N TYR A 58 12.84 -9.02 1.19
CA TYR A 58 13.91 -8.06 1.48
C TYR A 58 15.10 -8.78 2.12
N ALA A 59 14.88 -9.62 3.14
CA ALA A 59 15.97 -10.33 3.81
C ALA A 59 16.71 -11.31 2.91
N GLN A 60 16.02 -11.94 1.94
CA GLN A 60 16.64 -12.81 0.96
C GLN A 60 17.51 -12.04 -0.04
N VAL A 61 17.10 -10.83 -0.43
CA VAL A 61 17.82 -10.00 -1.42
C VAL A 61 18.97 -9.22 -0.77
N GLU A 62 18.71 -8.56 0.36
CA GLU A 62 19.65 -7.66 1.04
C GLU A 62 20.56 -8.38 2.06
N GLY A 63 20.20 -9.61 2.45
CA GLY A 63 20.98 -10.42 3.39
C GLY A 63 20.80 -10.03 4.86
N HIS A 64 19.88 -9.12 5.17
CA HIS A 64 19.49 -8.73 6.53
C HIS A 64 18.02 -8.32 6.59
N LEU A 65 17.43 -8.30 7.79
CA LEU A 65 16.07 -7.79 7.98
C LEU A 65 16.03 -6.27 7.71
N PRO A 66 14.89 -5.72 7.27
CA PRO A 66 14.69 -4.27 7.19
C PRO A 66 14.90 -3.66 8.57
N SER A 67 15.76 -2.64 8.66
CA SER A 67 16.06 -1.94 9.92
C SER A 67 15.65 -0.46 9.89
N ALA A 68 15.52 0.12 8.70
CA ALA A 68 15.11 1.50 8.50
C ALA A 68 13.70 1.60 7.92
N GLU A 69 13.31 0.60 7.13
CA GLU A 69 12.03 0.50 6.44
C GLU A 69 10.95 0.00 7.39
N GLN A 70 9.74 0.51 7.17
CA GLN A 70 8.52 0.06 7.81
C GLN A 70 7.55 -0.40 6.73
N LEU A 71 6.77 -1.43 7.05
CA LEU A 71 5.71 -1.91 6.17
C LEU A 71 4.50 -0.98 6.28
N TYR A 72 4.01 -0.54 5.13
CA TYR A 72 2.77 0.23 5.01
C TYR A 72 1.79 -0.47 4.08
N ARG A 73 0.50 -0.39 4.41
CA ARG A 73 -0.59 -0.69 3.47
C ARG A 73 -1.08 0.62 2.88
N ILE A 74 -1.12 0.68 1.56
CA ILE A 74 -1.68 1.79 0.79
C ILE A 74 -2.98 1.31 0.15
N VAL A 75 -4.09 1.94 0.53
CA VAL A 75 -5.39 1.70 -0.09
C VAL A 75 -5.83 2.98 -0.80
N ILE A 76 -6.06 2.87 -2.10
CA ILE A 76 -6.57 3.95 -2.95
C ILE A 76 -7.93 3.53 -3.47
N THR A 77 -8.96 4.34 -3.26
CA THR A 77 -10.30 4.14 -3.83
C THR A 77 -10.58 5.24 -4.83
N GLY A 78 -11.36 4.93 -5.87
CA GLY A 78 -11.73 5.94 -6.84
C GLY A 78 -12.28 5.37 -8.14
N TYR A 79 -12.10 6.13 -9.21
CA TYR A 79 -12.64 5.80 -10.53
C TYR A 79 -11.56 5.90 -11.60
N SER A 80 -11.59 4.98 -12.57
CA SER A 80 -10.63 5.01 -13.68
C SER A 80 -11.20 4.41 -14.97
N MET A 81 -10.65 4.87 -16.11
CA MET A 81 -10.84 4.22 -17.41
C MET A 81 -9.70 3.24 -17.75
N LEU A 82 -8.63 3.21 -16.94
CA LEU A 82 -7.53 2.28 -17.10
C LEU A 82 -8.03 0.84 -16.88
N ASP A 83 -7.38 -0.12 -17.54
CA ASP A 83 -7.44 -1.50 -17.09
C ASP A 83 -6.70 -1.65 -15.75
N LEU A 84 -7.04 -2.67 -14.98
CA LEU A 84 -6.52 -2.84 -13.61
C LEU A 84 -4.99 -2.91 -13.57
N ARG A 85 -4.36 -3.53 -14.56
CA ARG A 85 -2.89 -3.62 -14.63
C ARG A 85 -2.28 -2.24 -14.86
N SER A 86 -2.85 -1.45 -15.77
CA SER A 86 -2.41 -0.07 -16.00
C SER A 86 -2.64 0.81 -14.78
N ALA A 87 -3.75 0.64 -14.06
CA ALA A 87 -3.99 1.35 -12.80
C ALA A 87 -2.94 1.00 -11.74
N THR A 88 -2.62 -0.29 -11.57
CA THR A 88 -1.55 -0.71 -10.65
C THR A 88 -0.21 -0.12 -11.08
N LYS A 89 0.11 -0.13 -12.37
CA LYS A 89 1.36 0.44 -12.91
C LYS A 89 1.52 1.93 -12.58
N VAL A 90 0.44 2.70 -12.70
CA VAL A 90 0.43 4.13 -12.36
C VAL A 90 0.73 4.32 -10.87
N VAL A 91 0.06 3.56 -9.99
CA VAL A 91 0.28 3.65 -8.54
C VAL A 91 1.73 3.30 -8.17
N VAL A 92 2.25 2.17 -8.66
CA VAL A 92 3.61 1.73 -8.29
C VAL A 92 4.68 2.59 -8.92
N GLY A 93 4.39 3.26 -10.04
CA GLY A 93 5.28 4.24 -10.65
C GLY A 93 5.45 5.53 -9.82
N LEU A 94 4.59 5.75 -8.82
CA LEU A 94 4.66 6.88 -7.89
C LEU A 94 5.32 6.50 -6.55
N LEU A 95 5.70 5.24 -6.38
CA LEU A 95 6.48 4.79 -5.22
C LEU A 95 7.98 5.10 -5.43
N PRO A 96 8.80 5.09 -4.37
CA PRO A 96 10.24 5.19 -4.51
C PRO A 96 10.80 4.10 -5.44
N GLN A 97 11.83 4.45 -6.21
CA GLN A 97 12.35 3.63 -7.33
C GLN A 97 12.77 2.20 -6.95
N ASP A 98 13.15 1.99 -5.69
CA ASP A 98 13.62 0.70 -5.17
C ASP A 98 12.73 0.16 -4.04
N ALA A 99 11.50 0.67 -3.90
CA ALA A 99 10.59 0.19 -2.89
C ALA A 99 10.14 -1.25 -3.20
N TYR A 100 10.24 -2.12 -2.20
CA TYR A 100 9.68 -3.46 -2.27
C TYR A 100 8.16 -3.38 -2.05
N TRP A 101 7.36 -3.96 -2.94
CA TRP A 101 5.89 -3.94 -2.83
C TRP A 101 5.23 -5.21 -3.37
N TYR A 102 4.00 -5.47 -2.92
CA TYR A 102 3.06 -6.39 -3.58
C TYR A 102 1.63 -5.86 -3.47
N GLY A 103 0.75 -6.40 -4.29
CA GLY A 103 -0.66 -6.03 -4.33
C GLY A 103 -1.10 -5.72 -5.74
N THR A 104 -2.33 -5.23 -5.89
CA THR A 104 -2.91 -4.99 -7.22
C THR A 104 -4.11 -4.04 -7.13
N SER A 105 -4.54 -3.58 -8.28
CA SER A 105 -5.84 -2.96 -8.46
C SER A 105 -6.92 -4.02 -8.69
N VAL A 106 -8.12 -3.78 -8.18
CA VAL A 106 -9.33 -4.58 -8.34
C VAL A 106 -10.52 -3.70 -8.74
N GLU A 107 -11.54 -4.30 -9.34
CA GLU A 107 -12.82 -3.59 -9.55
C GLU A 107 -13.59 -3.47 -8.24
N GLY A 108 -14.28 -2.34 -8.07
CA GLY A 108 -15.10 -2.06 -6.90
C GLY A 108 -14.33 -1.42 -5.74
N HIS A 109 -14.99 -1.40 -4.58
CA HIS A 109 -14.49 -0.77 -3.36
C HIS A 109 -13.75 -1.77 -2.47
N VAL A 110 -12.58 -1.39 -1.98
CA VAL A 110 -11.87 -2.09 -0.90
C VAL A 110 -11.97 -1.23 0.35
N GLU A 111 -12.44 -1.80 1.46
CA GLU A 111 -12.46 -1.11 2.73
C GLU A 111 -11.03 -0.82 3.21
N ALA A 112 -10.77 0.44 3.49
CA ALA A 112 -9.48 0.92 3.96
C ALA A 112 -9.26 0.71 5.46
N MET A 113 -10.20 0.08 6.18
CA MET A 113 -10.04 -0.18 7.61
C MET A 113 -8.79 -1.04 7.85
N ALA A 114 -7.96 -0.58 8.78
CA ALA A 114 -6.87 -1.36 9.34
C ALA A 114 -7.44 -2.70 9.82
N THR A 115 -7.01 -3.80 9.19
CA THR A 115 -7.23 -5.12 9.76
C THR A 115 -6.43 -5.13 11.06
N ALA A 116 -7.11 -4.90 12.17
CA ALA A 116 -6.48 -4.94 13.48
C ALA A 116 -5.78 -6.30 13.63
N ALA A 117 -4.45 -6.28 13.60
CA ALA A 117 -3.62 -7.49 13.69
C ALA A 117 -3.76 -8.21 15.05
N CYS A 118 -4.62 -7.72 15.94
CA CYS A 118 -4.95 -8.34 17.20
C CYS A 118 -6.40 -7.95 17.61
N ALA A 119 -7.42 -8.33 16.82
CA ALA A 119 -8.83 -7.97 17.07
C ALA A 119 -9.45 -8.61 18.34
N TRP A 120 -8.72 -9.44 19.09
CA TRP A 120 -9.19 -10.05 20.33
C TRP A 120 -8.06 -10.18 21.36
N GLN A 121 -7.77 -9.12 22.10
CA GLN A 121 -7.35 -9.31 23.49
C GLN A 121 -8.63 -9.35 24.32
N ALA A 122 -9.19 -10.55 24.51
CA ALA A 122 -10.14 -10.75 25.59
C ALA A 122 -9.38 -10.41 26.88
N ASN A 123 -9.75 -9.31 27.52
CA ASN A 123 -9.25 -8.93 28.84
C ASN A 123 -9.34 -10.16 29.75
N VAL A 124 -8.18 -10.68 30.14
CA VAL A 124 -8.06 -11.61 31.27
C VAL A 124 -7.90 -10.73 32.50
N ASP A 125 -9.03 -10.41 33.12
CA ASP A 125 -9.11 -10.10 34.55
C ASP A 125 -9.91 -11.21 35.26
#